data_AF-A0A8B7DG54-F1
#
_entry.id   AF-A0A8B7DG54-F1
#
_cell.length_a   1.000
_cell.length_b   1.000
_cell.length_c   1.000
_cell.angle_alpha   90.00
_cell.angle_beta   90.00
_cell.angle_gamma   90.00
#
_symmetry.space_group_name_H-M   'P 1'
#
loop_
_entity.id
_entity.type
_entity.pdbx_description
1 polymer ?
#
loop_
_entity_poly.entity_id
_entity_poly.type
_entity_poly.pdbx_seq_one_letter_code
_entity_poly.pdbx_strand_id
1 'polypeptide(L)'
;MPNKAKTHEENRKYVCFLCLKKANREITSFLVEKIRTVLKIELDFSNFQIPCGICERCRVAIRIQEEGEDAPIPRLFDFSTISVQRAATNIPCNCLICQTARTNMNQRHPLEPPKPKENSSIEKRCSDCFSVIGRGLPHNCTTGTLRQNLVEVASRDRIAAERVASLTIANKTPSPHGTVRLSQPLGGNRFPVVPGPSSARELFPAVPKLTAQDMVGVQIGTRLSNRGMSKLASSLNQATPLRIVEKNFREKFDSFGKSLSEHFETKAIRDSTKNDDQHPSRLLVFCPDVGSLANHVIKVRNVSGDPLMKIGINGGGGFLKLSLGIIARNTDSNSPPPKRGLKDTGVKRQLLVAISEDLTESYDNLKSIISSLQLHKLSYIISCDMKVANLVCGLQCHASAHPCSWCDAESKDLSRSGSLRTLGSIRENFLQFQRSGANARRAKDFKNVIHKPIMTLPDDT
;
A
#
# COMPACT_ATOMS: atom_id res chain seq x y z
N MET A 1 38.22 -5.14 35.16
CA MET A 1 38.99 -3.88 35.22
C MET A 1 38.73 -3.23 36.56
N PRO A 2 39.75 -2.81 37.32
CA PRO A 2 39.51 -2.15 38.61
C PRO A 2 38.82 -0.81 38.37
N ASN A 3 37.62 -0.65 38.92
CA ASN A 3 36.83 0.60 38.89
C ASN A 3 37.56 1.68 39.71
N LYS A 4 38.55 2.35 39.13
CA LYS A 4 39.11 3.57 39.72
C LYS A 4 38.01 4.64 39.73
N ALA A 5 37.82 5.28 40.88
CA ALA A 5 36.88 6.39 41.01
C ALA A 5 37.28 7.53 40.06
N LYS A 6 36.33 8.01 39.26
CA LYS A 6 36.60 9.07 38.28
C LYS A 6 37.04 10.36 38.95
N THR A 7 38.04 11.01 38.37
CA THR A 7 38.53 12.32 38.83
C THR A 7 37.48 13.42 38.60
N HIS A 8 37.63 14.58 39.23
CA HIS A 8 36.75 15.73 38.98
C HIS A 8 36.76 16.12 37.49
N GLU A 9 37.94 16.12 36.87
CA GLU A 9 38.11 16.47 35.46
C GLU A 9 37.40 15.48 34.53
N GLU A 10 37.44 14.19 34.84
CA GLU A 10 36.68 13.18 34.12
C GLU A 10 35.18 13.36 34.31
N ASN A 11 34.73 13.69 35.54
CA ASN A 11 33.31 13.90 35.83
C ASN A 11 32.72 15.11 35.10
N ARG A 12 33.51 16.16 34.84
CA ARG A 12 33.10 17.34 34.05
C ARG A 12 32.62 16.96 32.65
N LYS A 13 33.17 15.91 32.04
CA LYS A 13 32.78 15.42 30.70
C LYS A 13 31.42 14.70 30.69
N TYR A 14 30.97 14.21 31.84
CA TYR A 14 29.71 13.45 31.97
C TYR A 14 28.52 14.29 32.45
N VAL A 15 28.69 15.59 32.63
CA VAL A 15 27.63 16.50 33.07
C VAL A 15 27.41 17.58 32.02
N CYS A 16 26.13 17.84 31.70
CA CYS A 16 25.74 18.83 30.73
C CYS A 16 25.91 20.23 31.30
N PHE A 17 26.65 21.11 30.62
CA PHE A 17 26.82 22.50 31.06
C PHE A 17 25.47 23.25 31.16
N LEU A 18 24.56 23.05 30.21
CA LEU A 18 23.28 23.77 30.20
C LEU A 18 22.30 23.36 31.28
N CYS A 19 22.03 22.05 31.42
CA CYS A 19 20.94 21.56 32.28
C CYS A 19 21.42 20.82 33.53
N LEU A 20 22.73 20.72 33.73
CA LEU A 20 23.38 19.93 34.80
C LEU A 20 22.98 18.45 34.87
N LYS A 21 22.24 17.90 33.89
CA LYS A 21 21.95 16.47 33.79
C LYS A 21 23.12 15.70 33.18
N LYS A 22 23.05 14.37 33.16
CA LYS A 22 24.08 13.55 32.51
C LYS A 22 24.24 13.90 31.03
N ALA A 23 25.49 14.17 30.65
CA ALA A 23 25.92 14.34 29.28
C ALA A 23 26.24 12.99 28.65
N ASN A 24 26.00 12.90 27.34
CA ASN A 24 26.40 11.77 26.51
C ASN A 24 27.61 12.10 25.62
N ARG A 25 28.03 13.37 25.55
CA ARG A 25 29.15 13.84 24.72
C ARG A 25 29.94 14.93 25.41
N GLU A 26 31.24 14.98 25.13
CA GLU A 26 32.12 16.09 25.47
C GLU A 26 31.96 17.24 24.46
N ILE A 27 32.08 18.48 24.93
CA ILE A 27 31.99 19.69 24.11
C ILE A 27 33.26 19.81 23.27
N THR A 28 33.10 19.97 21.96
CA THR A 28 34.21 20.22 21.02
C THR A 28 34.42 21.72 20.82
N SER A 29 35.62 22.12 20.35
CA SER A 29 35.93 23.52 20.01
C SER A 29 34.90 24.15 19.06
N PHE A 30 34.48 23.40 18.02
CA PHE A 30 33.43 23.83 17.10
C PHE A 30 32.07 24.08 17.79
N LEU A 31 31.73 23.30 18.81
CA LEU A 31 30.49 23.49 19.55
C LEU A 31 30.58 24.70 20.49
N VAL A 32 31.75 25.03 21.01
CA VAL A 32 31.98 26.24 21.83
C VAL A 32 31.66 27.51 21.04
N GLU A 33 32.10 27.60 19.78
CA GLU A 33 31.79 28.74 18.90
C GLU A 33 30.28 28.90 18.71
N LYS A 34 29.57 27.81 18.44
CA LYS A 34 28.11 27.82 18.28
C LYS A 34 27.36 28.21 19.55
N ILE A 35 27.83 27.73 20.70
CA ILE A 35 27.26 28.09 22.01
C ILE A 35 27.39 29.60 22.25
N ARG A 36 28.53 30.21 21.91
CA ARG A 36 28.74 31.66 22.02
C ARG A 36 27.77 32.43 21.14
N THR A 37 27.55 31.99 19.90
CA THR A 37 26.61 32.64 18.97
C THR A 37 25.16 32.57 19.46
N VAL A 38 24.71 31.40 19.93
CA VAL A 38 23.31 31.16 20.30
C VAL A 38 22.97 31.73 21.68
N LEU A 39 23.81 31.47 22.69
CA LEU A 39 23.53 31.89 24.07
C LEU A 39 24.01 33.32 24.38
N LYS A 40 24.88 33.90 23.53
CA LYS A 40 25.51 35.22 23.74
C LYS A 40 26.21 35.35 25.09
N ILE A 41 26.81 34.25 25.57
CA ILE A 41 27.54 34.18 26.85
C ILE A 41 28.95 33.65 26.57
N GLU A 42 29.95 34.29 27.18
CA GLU A 42 31.32 33.79 27.21
C GLU A 42 31.52 32.86 28.41
N LEU A 43 31.75 31.57 28.13
CA LEU A 43 32.10 30.57 29.14
C LEU A 43 33.55 30.11 28.92
N ASP A 44 34.34 30.14 29.99
CA ASP A 44 35.68 29.54 30.03
C ASP A 44 35.60 28.08 30.48
N PHE A 45 35.61 27.15 29.52
CA PHE A 45 35.62 25.71 29.79
C PHE A 45 36.94 25.22 30.43
N SER A 46 37.93 26.09 30.63
CA SER A 46 39.11 25.79 31.45
C SER A 46 38.80 25.90 32.95
N ASN A 47 37.72 26.60 33.33
CA ASN A 47 37.31 26.74 34.72
C ASN A 47 36.73 25.42 35.27
N PHE A 48 37.34 24.89 36.34
CA PHE A 48 36.93 23.67 37.02
C PHE A 48 35.48 23.64 37.52
N GLN A 49 34.83 24.80 37.67
CA GLN A 49 33.42 24.92 38.06
C GLN A 49 32.44 24.71 36.89
N ILE A 50 32.93 24.68 35.65
CA ILE A 50 32.09 24.58 34.45
C ILE A 50 32.18 23.14 33.89
N PRO A 51 31.04 22.45 33.67
CA PRO A 51 31.02 21.16 33.01
C PRO A 51 31.48 21.24 31.55
N CYS A 52 32.14 20.19 31.07
CA CYS A 52 32.62 20.06 29.68
C CYS A 52 31.75 19.11 28.84
N GLY A 53 30.61 18.66 29.36
CA GLY A 53 29.68 17.78 28.65
C GLY A 53 28.46 18.51 28.11
N ILE A 54 27.79 17.89 27.15
CA ILE A 54 26.47 18.28 26.65
C ILE A 54 25.56 17.06 26.51
N CYS A 55 24.27 17.19 26.84
CA CYS A 55 23.27 16.15 26.60
C CYS A 55 22.60 16.35 25.22
N GLU A 56 22.10 15.27 24.62
CA GLU A 56 21.50 15.31 23.28
C GLU A 56 20.35 16.32 23.17
N ARG A 57 19.50 16.43 24.21
CA ARG A 57 18.38 17.38 24.22
C ARG A 57 18.84 18.84 24.12
N CYS A 58 19.82 19.23 24.94
CA CYS A 58 20.36 20.60 24.92
C CYS A 58 21.12 20.88 23.63
N ARG A 59 21.82 19.88 23.07
CA ARG A 59 22.52 20.01 21.79
C ARG A 59 21.55 20.26 20.63
N VAL A 60 20.46 19.50 20.56
CA VAL A 60 19.42 19.66 19.53
C VAL A 60 18.75 21.02 19.68
N ALA A 61 18.45 21.47 20.90
CA ALA A 61 17.87 22.78 21.14
C ALA A 61 18.77 23.94 20.66
N ILE A 62 20.09 23.87 20.91
CA ILE A 62 21.06 24.85 20.38
C ILE A 62 21.06 24.85 18.86
N ARG A 63 21.03 23.68 18.22
CA ARG A 63 21.02 23.55 16.77
C ARG A 63 19.76 24.16 16.13
N ILE A 64 18.58 23.90 16.72
CA ILE A 64 17.31 24.44 16.21
C ILE A 64 17.31 25.98 16.30
N GLN A 65 17.81 26.56 17.39
CA GLN A 65 17.96 28.01 17.50
C GLN A 65 19.01 28.59 16.54
N GLU A 66 20.07 27.86 16.23
CA GLU A 66 21.04 28.25 15.18
C GLU A 66 20.40 28.31 13.79
N GLU A 67 19.48 27.38 13.50
CA GLU A 67 18.72 27.32 12.24
C GLU A 67 17.59 28.37 12.16
N GLY A 68 17.39 29.19 13.21
CA GLY A 68 16.44 30.31 13.26
C GLY A 68 15.04 29.96 13.76
N GLU A 69 14.86 28.76 14.32
CA GLU A 69 13.59 28.29 14.87
C GLU A 69 13.54 28.37 16.40
N ASP A 70 12.35 28.61 16.96
CA ASP A 70 12.15 28.72 18.40
C ASP A 70 12.22 27.35 19.10
N ALA A 71 13.31 27.12 19.84
CA ALA A 71 13.46 25.98 20.74
C ALA A 71 13.64 26.43 22.20
N PRO A 72 12.96 25.80 23.17
CA PRO A 72 13.13 26.14 24.58
C PRO A 72 14.49 25.65 25.09
N ILE A 73 15.43 26.59 25.29
CA ILE A 73 16.71 26.31 25.95
C ILE A 73 16.55 26.48 27.48
N PRO A 74 17.02 25.51 28.29
CA PRO A 74 17.04 25.67 29.74
C PRO A 74 17.85 26.90 30.18
N ARG A 75 17.36 27.61 31.21
CA ARG A 75 18.13 28.70 31.82
C ARG A 75 19.48 28.17 32.28
N LEU A 76 20.55 28.87 31.88
CA LEU A 76 21.92 28.52 32.26
C LEU A 76 22.05 28.52 33.79
N PHE A 77 22.68 27.46 34.32
CA PHE A 77 22.96 27.37 35.75
C PHE A 77 24.06 28.35 36.15
N ASP A 78 23.93 28.97 37.33
CA ASP A 78 24.96 29.84 37.87
C ASP A 78 26.12 29.02 38.48
N PHE A 79 27.16 28.79 37.68
CA PHE A 79 28.30 27.96 38.08
C PHE A 79 29.14 28.56 39.22
N SER A 80 29.00 29.86 39.52
CA SER A 80 29.70 30.48 40.65
C SER A 80 29.32 29.86 42.00
N THR A 81 28.12 29.25 42.06
CA THR A 81 27.59 28.56 43.24
C THR A 81 28.24 27.18 43.49
N ILE A 82 29.05 26.67 42.54
CA ILE A 82 29.67 25.35 42.64
C ILE A 82 31.02 25.46 43.37
N SER A 83 31.07 25.00 44.61
CA SER A 83 32.33 24.88 45.35
C SER A 83 33.08 23.60 44.94
N VAL A 84 34.24 23.76 44.31
CA VAL A 84 35.14 22.66 43.94
C VAL A 84 36.29 22.63 44.93
N GLN A 85 36.33 21.60 45.79
CA GLN A 85 37.48 21.39 46.66
C GLN A 85 38.64 20.83 45.84
N ARG A 86 39.79 21.52 45.85
CA ARG A 86 41.04 20.96 45.29
C ARG A 86 41.41 19.74 46.14
N ALA A 87 41.44 18.56 45.52
CA ALA A 87 41.67 17.32 46.24
C ALA A 87 43.06 17.33 46.89
N ALA A 88 43.10 17.38 48.23
CA ALA A 88 44.18 16.72 48.96
C ALA A 88 44.09 15.22 48.61
N THR A 89 45.22 14.61 48.30
CA THR A 89 45.33 13.22 47.84
C THR A 89 44.50 12.28 48.74
N ASN A 90 43.52 11.59 48.13
CA ASN A 90 42.53 10.65 48.70
C ASN A 90 41.13 11.13 49.10
N ILE A 91 40.74 12.40 48.94
CA ILE A 91 39.35 12.82 49.20
C ILE A 91 38.56 12.95 47.88
N PRO A 92 37.45 12.21 47.66
CA PRO A 92 36.62 12.35 46.47
C PRO A 92 35.89 13.70 46.47
N CYS A 93 36.00 14.45 45.37
CA CYS A 93 35.29 15.71 45.21
C CYS A 93 33.76 15.48 45.32
N ASN A 94 33.09 16.29 46.14
CA ASN A 94 31.65 16.22 46.41
C ASN A 94 30.89 17.44 45.88
N CYS A 95 31.47 18.17 44.92
CA CYS A 95 30.77 19.27 44.24
C CYS A 95 29.56 18.76 43.44
N LEU A 96 28.65 19.67 43.08
CA LEU A 96 27.43 19.34 42.34
C LEU A 96 27.70 18.56 41.04
N ILE A 97 28.78 18.89 40.32
CA ILE A 97 29.21 18.18 39.10
C ILE A 97 29.55 16.72 39.40
N CYS A 98 30.35 16.47 40.43
CA CYS A 98 30.74 15.11 40.82
C CYS A 98 29.54 14.32 41.36
N GLN A 99 28.63 14.94 42.09
CA GLN A 99 27.40 14.31 42.56
C GLN A 99 26.51 13.88 41.38
N THR A 100 26.28 14.77 40.41
CA THR A 100 25.52 14.44 39.20
C THR A 100 26.20 13.38 38.34
N ALA A 101 27.53 13.43 38.18
CA ALA A 101 28.24 12.40 37.40
C ALA A 101 28.06 10.99 38.01
N ARG A 102 28.02 10.90 39.35
CA ARG A 102 27.90 9.66 40.13
C ARG A 102 26.46 9.16 40.29
N THR A 103 25.43 9.95 40.03
CA THR A 103 24.03 9.51 40.20
C THR A 103 23.71 8.36 39.24
N ASN A 104 23.12 7.28 39.73
CA ASN A 104 22.68 6.18 38.86
C ASN A 104 21.36 6.55 38.13
N MET A 105 21.00 5.84 37.06
CA MET A 105 19.77 6.07 36.27
C MET A 105 18.49 6.12 37.12
N ASN A 106 18.49 5.47 38.28
CA ASN A 106 17.35 5.39 39.20
C ASN A 106 17.48 6.32 40.43
N GLN A 107 18.54 7.09 40.54
CA GLN A 107 18.75 8.04 41.64
C GLN A 107 18.30 9.44 41.23
N ARG A 108 17.69 10.16 42.17
CA ARG A 108 17.18 11.52 41.94
C ARG A 108 18.32 12.48 41.65
N HIS A 109 18.01 13.52 40.87
CA HIS A 109 18.97 14.58 40.61
C HIS A 109 19.20 15.41 41.89
N PRO A 110 20.44 15.83 42.22
CA PRO A 110 20.72 16.58 43.45
C PRO A 110 19.96 17.92 43.59
N LEU A 111 19.44 18.47 42.49
CA LEU A 111 18.64 19.70 42.47
C LEU A 111 17.12 19.48 42.51
N GLU A 112 16.63 18.23 42.55
CA GLU A 112 15.19 17.97 42.63
C GLU A 112 14.68 18.16 44.08
N PRO A 113 13.59 18.91 44.31
CA PRO A 113 13.04 19.11 45.65
C PRO A 113 12.55 17.77 46.24
N PRO A 114 12.63 17.58 47.58
CA PRO A 114 12.11 16.38 48.21
C PRO A 114 10.59 16.30 48.01
N LYS A 115 10.11 15.12 47.60
CA LYS A 115 8.66 14.84 47.57
C LYS A 115 8.10 14.98 49.00
N PRO A 116 6.87 15.51 49.17
CA PRO A 116 6.15 15.37 50.43
C PRO A 116 6.06 13.87 50.78
N LYS A 117 6.35 13.53 52.04
CA LYS A 117 6.23 12.15 52.53
C LYS A 117 4.74 11.80 52.63
N GLU A 118 4.20 11.10 51.64
CA GLU A 118 2.93 10.40 51.80
C GLU A 118 3.16 9.13 52.64
N ASN A 119 2.67 9.15 53.88
CA ASN A 119 2.48 7.93 54.66
C ASN A 119 1.31 7.15 54.05
N SER A 120 1.60 6.21 53.15
CA SER A 120 0.63 5.15 52.82
C SER A 120 1.09 3.85 53.47
N SER A 121 0.44 3.48 54.57
CA SER A 121 0.43 2.10 55.02
C SER A 121 -0.26 1.28 53.94
N ILE A 122 0.50 0.54 53.13
CA ILE A 122 -0.06 -0.34 52.10
C ILE A 122 -0.86 -1.43 52.82
N GLU A 123 -2.18 -1.29 52.83
CA GLU A 123 -3.10 -2.32 53.31
C GLU A 123 -2.84 -3.60 52.53
N LYS A 124 -2.39 -4.67 53.20
CA LYS A 124 -2.27 -5.98 52.57
C LYS A 124 -3.68 -6.52 52.30
N ARG A 125 -3.97 -6.85 51.05
CA ARG A 125 -5.27 -7.39 50.63
C ARG A 125 -5.10 -8.81 50.07
N CYS A 126 -6.15 -9.61 50.20
CA CYS A 126 -6.24 -10.93 49.59
C CYS A 126 -6.23 -10.81 48.07
N SER A 127 -5.42 -11.64 47.38
CA SER A 127 -5.37 -11.67 45.92
C SER A 127 -6.69 -12.10 45.28
N ASP A 128 -7.43 -12.96 45.98
CA ASP A 128 -8.57 -13.68 45.39
C ASP A 128 -9.90 -12.96 45.68
N CYS A 129 -10.06 -12.38 46.87
CA CYS A 129 -11.28 -11.66 47.24
C CYS A 129 -11.09 -10.18 47.56
N PHE A 130 -9.87 -9.63 47.54
CA PHE A 130 -9.58 -8.21 47.84
C PHE A 130 -9.88 -7.72 49.27
N SER A 131 -10.24 -8.61 50.20
CA SER A 131 -10.41 -8.27 51.62
C SER A 131 -9.08 -7.88 52.26
N VAL A 132 -9.11 -6.97 53.24
CA VAL A 132 -7.91 -6.60 54.02
C VAL A 132 -7.46 -7.78 54.88
N ILE A 133 -6.19 -8.14 54.80
CA ILE A 133 -5.55 -9.23 55.55
C ILE A 133 -4.75 -8.64 56.70
N GLY A 134 -5.05 -9.09 57.92
CA GLY A 134 -4.35 -8.71 59.14
C GLY A 134 -4.54 -9.77 60.22
N ARG A 135 -3.66 -9.78 61.23
CA ARG A 135 -3.79 -10.69 62.38
C ARG A 135 -5.11 -10.39 63.10
N GLY A 136 -5.96 -11.40 63.28
CA GLY A 136 -7.25 -11.30 63.98
C GLY A 136 -8.43 -10.82 63.13
N LEU A 137 -8.25 -10.56 61.83
CA LEU A 137 -9.36 -10.15 60.95
C LEU A 137 -10.10 -11.36 60.35
N PRO A 138 -11.44 -11.35 60.31
CA PRO A 138 -12.22 -12.40 59.67
C PRO A 138 -12.03 -12.36 58.14
N HIS A 139 -11.78 -13.52 57.52
CA HIS A 139 -11.59 -13.66 56.08
C HIS A 139 -12.49 -14.76 55.52
N ASN A 140 -13.52 -14.37 54.77
CA ASN A 140 -14.39 -15.29 54.04
C ASN A 140 -14.18 -15.11 52.53
N CYS A 141 -13.40 -15.98 51.92
CA CYS A 141 -12.92 -15.83 50.55
C CYS A 141 -13.92 -16.44 49.54
N THR A 142 -14.91 -15.65 49.14
CA THR A 142 -15.89 -16.07 48.11
C THR A 142 -15.94 -15.11 46.94
N THR A 143 -16.47 -15.57 45.80
CA THR A 143 -16.75 -14.70 44.65
C THR A 143 -17.76 -13.60 44.96
N GLY A 144 -18.66 -13.82 45.92
CA GLY A 144 -19.59 -12.80 46.41
C GLY A 144 -18.84 -11.68 47.14
N THR A 145 -17.95 -12.07 48.06
CA THR A 145 -17.07 -11.16 48.81
C THR A 145 -16.17 -10.36 47.88
N LEU A 146 -15.60 -10.99 46.85
CA LEU A 146 -14.81 -10.30 45.81
C LEU A 146 -15.61 -9.19 45.14
N ARG A 147 -16.83 -9.50 44.67
CA ARG A 147 -17.67 -8.51 43.97
C ARG A 147 -18.01 -7.33 44.88
N GLN A 148 -18.32 -7.60 46.15
CA GLN A 148 -18.64 -6.57 47.13
C GLN A 148 -17.43 -5.67 47.44
N ASN A 149 -16.25 -6.26 47.61
CA ASN A 149 -15.02 -5.51 47.83
C ASN A 149 -14.63 -4.65 46.61
N LEU A 150 -14.86 -5.14 45.39
CA LEU A 150 -14.65 -4.35 44.17
C LEU A 150 -15.59 -3.15 44.07
N VAL A 151 -16.86 -3.29 44.50
CA VAL A 151 -17.80 -2.15 44.59
C VAL A 151 -17.29 -1.11 45.59
N GLU A 152 -16.77 -1.54 46.74
CA GLU A 152 -16.21 -0.63 47.73
C GLU A 152 -14.97 0.10 47.20
N VAL A 153 -14.05 -0.61 46.52
CA VAL A 153 -12.86 -0.02 45.89
C VAL A 153 -13.26 0.99 44.81
N ALA A 154 -14.21 0.64 43.94
CA ALA A 154 -14.72 1.54 42.91
C ALA A 154 -15.39 2.78 43.51
N SER A 155 -16.01 2.67 44.69
CA SER A 155 -16.64 3.81 45.36
C SER A 155 -15.64 4.82 45.92
N ARG A 156 -14.39 4.42 46.17
CA ARG A 156 -13.32 5.29 46.68
C ARG A 156 -12.70 6.17 45.59
N ASP A 157 -12.67 5.71 44.34
CA ASP A 157 -12.16 6.46 43.19
C ASP A 157 -13.20 6.47 42.05
N ARG A 158 -13.98 7.54 42.02
CA ARG A 158 -15.04 7.74 41.02
C ARG A 158 -14.50 7.77 39.59
N ILE A 159 -13.34 8.37 39.36
CA ILE A 159 -12.76 8.50 38.03
C ILE A 159 -12.29 7.13 37.53
N ALA A 160 -11.62 6.35 38.39
CA ALA A 160 -11.23 4.99 38.04
C ALA A 160 -12.45 4.10 37.78
N ALA A 161 -13.50 4.21 38.59
CA ALA A 161 -14.75 3.47 38.39
C ALA A 161 -15.40 3.80 37.04
N GLU A 162 -15.49 5.08 36.67
CA GLU A 162 -16.01 5.53 35.38
C GLU A 162 -15.18 5.00 34.20
N ARG A 163 -13.84 5.02 34.32
CA ARG A 163 -12.94 4.48 33.29
C ARG A 163 -13.12 2.97 33.09
N VAL A 164 -13.25 2.22 34.17
CA VAL A 164 -13.50 0.77 34.13
C VAL A 164 -14.89 0.48 33.54
N ALA A 165 -15.90 1.27 33.89
CA ALA A 165 -17.24 1.14 33.33
C ALA A 165 -17.25 1.41 31.81
N SER A 166 -16.59 2.50 31.37
CA SER A 166 -16.43 2.85 29.95
C SER A 166 -15.75 1.74 29.16
N LEU A 167 -14.63 1.21 29.67
CA LEU A 167 -13.90 0.08 29.07
C LEU A 167 -14.78 -1.18 28.96
N THR A 168 -15.54 -1.47 30.02
CA THR A 168 -16.44 -2.64 30.06
C THR A 168 -17.57 -2.53 29.04
N ILE A 169 -18.12 -1.32 28.84
CA ILE A 169 -19.15 -1.06 27.84
C ILE A 169 -18.56 -1.16 26.43
N ALA A 170 -17.37 -0.60 26.19
CA ALA A 170 -16.71 -0.62 24.88
C ALA A 170 -16.35 -2.03 24.38
N ASN A 171 -16.02 -2.94 25.30
CA ASN A 171 -15.62 -4.32 24.98
C ASN A 171 -16.80 -5.29 24.82
N LYS A 172 -18.03 -4.88 25.13
CA LYS A 172 -19.21 -5.72 24.94
C LYS A 172 -19.82 -5.51 23.56
N THR A 173 -20.17 -6.60 22.90
CA THR A 173 -20.89 -6.55 21.63
C THR A 173 -22.30 -6.01 21.83
N PRO A 174 -22.70 -4.95 21.11
CA PRO A 174 -24.07 -4.44 21.17
C PRO A 174 -25.05 -5.43 20.51
N SER A 175 -26.29 -5.41 20.98
CA SER A 175 -27.41 -6.08 20.30
C SER A 175 -27.74 -5.40 18.95
N PRO A 176 -28.55 -6.02 18.07
CA PRO A 176 -28.88 -5.46 16.75
C PRO A 176 -29.40 -4.00 16.76
N HIS A 177 -30.00 -3.56 17.88
CA HIS A 177 -30.50 -2.20 18.07
C HIS A 177 -29.55 -1.29 18.87
N GLY A 178 -28.26 -1.65 18.99
CA GLY A 178 -27.24 -0.82 19.63
C GLY A 178 -27.21 -0.88 21.17
N THR A 179 -28.11 -1.61 21.83
CA THR A 179 -28.14 -1.72 23.29
C THR A 179 -27.08 -2.70 23.80
N VAL A 180 -26.28 -2.27 24.78
CA VAL A 180 -25.34 -3.10 25.55
C VAL A 180 -26.00 -3.53 26.86
N ARG A 181 -25.92 -4.81 27.23
CA ARG A 181 -26.53 -5.35 28.46
C ARG A 181 -25.48 -5.64 29.54
N LEU A 182 -25.57 -4.95 30.68
CA LEU A 182 -24.64 -5.07 31.82
C LEU A 182 -25.22 -5.96 32.92
N SER A 183 -24.35 -6.74 33.59
CA SER A 183 -24.75 -7.55 34.73
C SER A 183 -24.80 -6.67 35.98
N GLN A 184 -25.83 -6.83 36.81
CA GLN A 184 -25.99 -6.04 38.03
C GLN A 184 -25.34 -6.72 39.25
N PRO A 185 -24.82 -5.96 40.23
CA PRO A 185 -24.14 -6.50 41.41
C PRO A 185 -25.00 -7.44 42.28
N LEU A 186 -26.31 -7.15 42.40
CA LEU A 186 -27.25 -7.90 43.24
C LEU A 186 -27.97 -9.04 42.49
N GLY A 187 -27.55 -9.34 41.26
CA GLY A 187 -28.28 -10.24 40.37
C GLY A 187 -29.58 -9.61 39.84
N GLY A 188 -30.26 -10.33 38.94
CA GLY A 188 -31.49 -9.86 38.29
C GLY A 188 -31.33 -9.54 36.81
N ASN A 189 -32.31 -8.81 36.26
CA ASN A 189 -32.34 -8.47 34.85
C ASN A 189 -31.15 -7.60 34.46
N ARG A 190 -30.54 -7.91 33.30
CA ARG A 190 -29.39 -7.16 32.82
C ARG A 190 -29.78 -5.70 32.57
N PHE A 191 -28.96 -4.78 33.05
CA PHE A 191 -29.17 -3.36 32.88
C PHE A 191 -28.90 -2.94 31.43
N PRO A 192 -29.89 -2.40 30.69
CA PRO A 192 -29.70 -1.94 29.33
C PRO A 192 -29.02 -0.57 29.31
N VAL A 193 -27.94 -0.46 28.54
CA VAL A 193 -27.23 0.81 28.28
C VAL A 193 -27.24 1.05 26.78
N VAL A 194 -27.78 2.19 26.37
CA VAL A 194 -27.67 2.69 24.99
C VAL A 194 -26.63 3.80 25.00
N PRO A 195 -25.39 3.55 24.54
CA PRO A 195 -24.43 4.63 24.38
C PRO A 195 -25.00 5.60 23.33
N GLY A 196 -25.19 6.86 23.73
CA GLY A 196 -25.58 7.91 22.78
C GLY A 196 -24.53 8.07 21.67
N PRO A 197 -24.89 8.71 20.54
CA PRO A 197 -23.91 9.08 19.52
C PRO A 197 -22.90 10.03 20.16
N SER A 198 -21.71 9.52 20.50
CA SER A 198 -20.66 10.36 21.05
C SER A 198 -20.08 11.19 19.90
N SER A 199 -20.08 12.51 20.04
CA SER A 199 -19.36 13.45 19.16
C SER A 199 -17.87 13.11 19.03
N ALA A 200 -17.30 12.36 19.97
CA ALA A 200 -15.96 11.80 19.88
C ALA A 200 -15.81 10.69 18.81
N ARG A 201 -16.87 9.93 18.49
CA ARG A 201 -16.88 8.97 17.37
C ARG A 201 -17.03 9.66 16.01
N GLU A 202 -17.60 10.87 15.96
CA GLU A 202 -17.66 11.69 14.75
C GLU A 202 -16.34 12.42 14.47
N LEU A 203 -15.60 12.83 15.52
CA LEU A 203 -14.26 13.41 15.39
C LEU A 203 -13.19 12.38 14.98
N PHE A 204 -13.42 11.09 15.27
CA PHE A 204 -12.63 9.98 14.79
C PHE A 204 -13.54 9.00 14.04
N PRO A 205 -13.94 9.31 12.79
CA PRO A 205 -14.53 8.27 11.94
C PRO A 205 -13.57 7.08 11.99
N ALA A 206 -14.11 5.87 12.22
CA ALA A 206 -13.31 4.65 12.23
C ALA A 206 -12.31 4.75 11.07
N VAL A 207 -11.01 4.88 11.39
CA VAL A 207 -9.97 5.28 10.41
C VAL A 207 -10.28 4.60 9.09
N PRO A 208 -10.51 5.35 7.99
CA PRO A 208 -10.91 4.74 6.72
C PRO A 208 -9.91 3.64 6.41
N LYS A 209 -10.38 2.39 6.50
CA LYS A 209 -9.52 1.23 6.33
C LYS A 209 -9.30 1.10 4.83
N LEU A 210 -8.03 1.06 4.43
CA LEU A 210 -7.69 0.71 3.05
C LEU A 210 -8.21 -0.70 2.79
N THR A 211 -9.17 -0.79 1.89
CA THR A 211 -9.74 -2.06 1.41
C THR A 211 -8.77 -2.71 0.43
N ALA A 212 -8.96 -4.00 0.17
CA ALA A 212 -8.23 -4.71 -0.85
C ALA A 212 -8.47 -4.09 -2.24
N GLN A 213 -9.66 -3.51 -2.49
CA GLN A 213 -9.96 -2.79 -3.73
C GLN A 213 -9.13 -1.49 -3.84
N ASP A 214 -8.99 -0.72 -2.76
CA ASP A 214 -8.12 0.47 -2.74
C ASP A 214 -6.67 0.08 -3.03
N MET A 215 -6.22 -1.02 -2.43
CA MET A 215 -4.87 -1.55 -2.63
C MET A 215 -4.65 -2.08 -4.06
N VAL A 216 -5.67 -2.62 -4.75
CA VAL A 216 -5.59 -2.94 -6.18
C VAL A 216 -5.33 -1.66 -7.00
N GLY A 217 -6.00 -0.56 -6.66
CA GLY A 217 -5.72 0.75 -7.25
C GLY A 217 -4.26 1.20 -7.06
N VAL A 218 -3.73 1.04 -5.84
CA VAL A 218 -2.33 1.32 -5.52
C VAL A 218 -1.39 0.42 -6.33
N GLN A 219 -1.70 -0.88 -6.47
CA GLN A 219 -0.89 -1.81 -7.26
C GLN A 219 -0.80 -1.37 -8.73
N ILE A 220 -1.93 -1.00 -9.33
CA ILE A 220 -1.99 -0.54 -10.72
C ILE A 220 -1.18 0.76 -10.91
N GLY A 221 -1.14 1.62 -9.89
CA GLY A 221 -0.33 2.84 -9.89
C GLY A 221 1.18 2.58 -9.76
N THR A 222 1.56 1.75 -8.80
CA THR A 222 2.95 1.55 -8.35
C THR A 222 3.68 0.39 -9.02
N ARG A 223 2.96 -0.53 -9.68
CA ARG A 223 3.48 -1.77 -10.28
C ARG A 223 4.16 -2.72 -9.28
N LEU A 224 3.80 -2.64 -8.00
CA LEU A 224 4.30 -3.57 -7.00
C LEU A 224 3.77 -4.99 -7.27
N SER A 225 4.64 -6.00 -7.06
CA SER A 225 4.23 -7.41 -7.11
C SER A 225 3.24 -7.73 -5.98
N ASN A 226 2.51 -8.84 -6.06
CA ASN A 226 1.61 -9.27 -4.98
C ASN A 226 2.37 -9.43 -3.64
N ARG A 227 3.62 -9.88 -3.70
CA ARG A 227 4.52 -9.94 -2.53
C ARG A 227 4.90 -8.55 -2.05
N GLY A 228 5.18 -7.62 -2.95
CA GLY A 228 5.42 -6.21 -2.64
C GLY A 228 4.22 -5.55 -1.97
N MET A 229 3.00 -5.79 -2.49
CA MET A 229 1.75 -5.31 -1.91
C MET A 229 1.47 -5.90 -0.54
N SER A 230 1.75 -7.20 -0.34
CA SER A 230 1.64 -7.85 0.97
C SER A 230 2.61 -7.25 1.99
N LYS A 231 3.86 -6.98 1.58
CA LYS A 231 4.84 -6.29 2.42
C LYS A 231 4.39 -4.87 2.77
N LEU A 232 3.92 -4.11 1.77
CA LEU A 232 3.39 -2.76 1.97
C LEU A 232 2.23 -2.77 2.97
N ALA A 233 1.25 -3.65 2.80
CA ALA A 233 0.13 -3.77 3.73
C ALA A 233 0.56 -4.13 5.15
N SER A 234 1.56 -5.01 5.30
CA SER A 234 2.16 -5.33 6.59
C SER A 234 2.88 -4.14 7.22
N SER A 235 3.70 -3.43 6.44
CA SER A 235 4.42 -2.23 6.90
C SER A 235 3.47 -1.14 7.35
N LEU A 236 2.38 -0.89 6.60
CA LEU A 236 1.35 0.09 6.98
C LEU A 236 0.68 -0.28 8.30
N ASN A 237 0.36 -1.56 8.51
CA ASN A 237 -0.24 -2.03 9.77
C ASN A 237 0.74 -2.07 10.95
N GLN A 238 2.06 -2.11 10.71
CA GLN A 238 3.08 -2.08 11.75
C GLN A 238 3.48 -0.64 12.14
N ALA A 239 3.45 0.29 11.18
CA ALA A 239 3.86 1.68 11.39
C ALA A 239 2.89 2.46 12.30
N THR A 240 1.66 2.00 12.45
CA THR A 240 0.64 2.66 13.25
C THR A 240 0.02 1.75 14.30
N PRO A 241 -0.34 2.27 15.49
CA PRO A 241 -1.04 1.49 16.53
C PRO A 241 -2.47 1.11 16.10
N LEU A 242 -2.99 1.76 15.06
CA LEU A 242 -4.27 1.45 14.44
C LEU A 242 -4.04 0.60 13.18
N ARG A 243 -4.88 -0.41 12.98
CA ARG A 243 -4.83 -1.23 11.77
C ARG A 243 -5.44 -0.47 10.59
N ILE A 244 -4.59 -0.03 9.66
CA ILE A 244 -4.96 0.76 8.46
C ILE A 244 -5.54 -0.13 7.36
N VAL A 245 -4.90 -1.27 7.07
CA VAL A 245 -5.35 -2.18 6.00
C VAL A 245 -6.29 -3.23 6.57
N GLU A 246 -7.36 -3.51 5.84
CA GLU A 246 -8.44 -4.38 6.31
C GLU A 246 -8.01 -5.79 6.77
N LYS A 247 -8.93 -6.46 7.49
CA LYS A 247 -8.73 -7.85 7.91
C LYS A 247 -8.79 -8.78 6.69
N ASN A 248 -8.02 -9.86 6.73
CA ASN A 248 -7.91 -10.85 5.66
C ASN A 248 -7.56 -10.25 4.29
N PHE A 249 -6.78 -9.15 4.29
CA PHE A 249 -6.35 -8.46 3.08
C PHE A 249 -5.78 -9.42 2.03
N ARG A 250 -4.89 -10.34 2.43
CA ARG A 250 -4.22 -11.26 1.49
C ARG A 250 -5.22 -12.15 0.75
N GLU A 251 -6.14 -12.77 1.47
CA GLU A 251 -7.19 -13.63 0.89
C GLU A 251 -8.09 -12.82 -0.06
N LYS A 252 -8.55 -11.64 0.37
CA LYS A 252 -9.39 -10.77 -0.45
C LYS A 252 -8.66 -10.28 -1.69
N PHE A 253 -7.42 -9.84 -1.54
CA PHE A 253 -6.57 -9.36 -2.63
C PHE A 253 -6.27 -10.46 -3.65
N ASP A 254 -5.95 -11.68 -3.17
CA ASP A 254 -5.76 -12.84 -4.03
C ASP A 254 -7.07 -13.22 -4.74
N SER A 255 -8.24 -13.09 -4.08
CA SER A 255 -9.55 -13.31 -4.70
C SER A 255 -9.83 -12.30 -5.81
N PHE A 256 -9.50 -11.01 -5.62
CA PHE A 256 -9.59 -9.99 -6.66
C PHE A 256 -8.72 -10.33 -7.88
N GLY A 257 -7.47 -10.78 -7.64
CA GLY A 257 -6.57 -11.19 -8.72
C GLY A 257 -7.07 -12.39 -9.53
N LYS A 258 -7.92 -13.24 -8.93
CA LYS A 258 -8.51 -14.43 -9.57
C LYS A 258 -9.96 -14.24 -10.03
N SER A 259 -10.55 -13.07 -9.83
CA SER A 259 -11.97 -12.80 -10.10
C SER A 259 -12.42 -13.10 -11.53
N LEU A 260 -11.52 -13.02 -12.51
CA LEU A 260 -11.81 -13.30 -13.92
C LEU A 260 -11.33 -14.67 -14.39
N SER A 261 -10.70 -15.47 -13.52
CA SER A 261 -10.05 -16.73 -13.92
C SER A 261 -11.01 -17.75 -14.52
N GLU A 262 -12.25 -17.78 -14.05
CA GLU A 262 -13.32 -18.67 -14.54
C GLU A 262 -13.74 -18.37 -15.99
N HIS A 263 -13.42 -17.19 -16.51
CA HIS A 263 -13.67 -16.83 -17.90
C HIS A 263 -12.59 -17.34 -18.86
N PHE A 264 -11.52 -17.96 -18.38
CA PHE A 264 -10.40 -18.39 -19.22
C PHE A 264 -10.23 -19.91 -19.22
N GLU A 265 -9.94 -20.42 -20.41
CA GLU A 265 -9.60 -21.82 -20.64
C GLU A 265 -8.19 -21.92 -21.24
N THR A 266 -7.63 -23.13 -21.16
CA THR A 266 -6.34 -23.46 -21.77
C THR A 266 -6.50 -24.54 -22.81
N LYS A 267 -5.87 -24.38 -23.96
CA LYS A 267 -5.88 -25.35 -25.05
C LYS A 267 -4.49 -25.48 -25.67
N ALA A 268 -4.11 -26.68 -26.07
CA ALA A 268 -2.91 -26.89 -26.87
C ALA A 268 -3.15 -26.43 -28.32
N ILE A 269 -2.25 -25.62 -28.87
CA ILE A 269 -2.28 -25.13 -30.26
C ILE A 269 -0.97 -25.49 -30.96
N ARG A 270 -1.07 -26.01 -32.18
CA ARG A 270 0.09 -26.26 -33.04
C ARG A 270 0.38 -25.04 -33.88
N ASP A 271 1.66 -24.70 -34.04
CA ASP A 271 2.08 -23.60 -34.91
C ASP A 271 2.05 -24.08 -36.36
N SER A 272 1.15 -23.53 -37.18
CA SER A 272 0.98 -23.94 -38.58
C SER A 272 2.21 -23.69 -39.46
N THR A 273 3.17 -22.89 -39.00
CA THR A 273 4.35 -22.49 -39.77
C THR A 273 5.56 -23.38 -39.54
N LYS A 274 5.50 -24.28 -38.54
CA LYS A 274 6.62 -25.13 -38.13
C LYS A 274 6.27 -26.59 -38.39
N ASN A 275 7.24 -27.35 -38.88
CA ASN A 275 7.05 -28.79 -39.07
C ASN A 275 6.88 -29.48 -37.71
N ASP A 276 5.85 -30.33 -37.61
CA ASP A 276 5.35 -30.96 -36.39
C ASP A 276 6.40 -31.82 -35.64
N ASP A 277 7.44 -32.30 -36.35
CA ASP A 277 8.41 -33.26 -35.81
C ASP A 277 9.44 -32.65 -34.83
N GLN A 278 9.54 -31.32 -34.72
CA GLN A 278 10.57 -30.65 -33.90
C GLN A 278 10.04 -29.65 -32.86
N HIS A 279 8.74 -29.34 -32.86
CA HIS A 279 8.21 -28.32 -31.96
C HIS A 279 6.98 -28.79 -31.17
N PRO A 280 7.04 -28.78 -29.82
CA PRO A 280 5.91 -29.15 -29.00
C PRO A 280 4.75 -28.16 -29.19
N SER A 281 3.53 -28.68 -29.05
CA SER A 281 2.30 -27.87 -29.05
C SER A 281 2.43 -26.74 -28.02
N ARG A 282 2.03 -25.53 -28.40
CA ARG A 282 2.05 -24.35 -27.55
C ARG A 282 0.79 -24.28 -26.69
N LEU A 283 0.88 -23.61 -25.55
CA LEU A 283 -0.27 -23.39 -24.68
C LEU A 283 -0.96 -22.07 -25.06
N LEU A 284 -2.22 -22.17 -25.49
CA LEU A 284 -3.10 -21.03 -25.68
C LEU A 284 -3.95 -20.84 -24.42
N VAL A 285 -3.86 -19.67 -23.79
CA VAL A 285 -4.82 -19.22 -22.78
C VAL A 285 -5.79 -18.29 -23.46
N PHE A 286 -7.09 -18.57 -23.41
CA PHE A 286 -8.10 -17.79 -24.13
C PHE A 286 -9.44 -17.72 -23.40
N CYS A 287 -10.25 -16.72 -23.73
CA CYS A 287 -11.61 -16.55 -23.23
C CYS A 287 -12.61 -17.09 -24.27
N PRO A 288 -13.28 -18.23 -24.04
CA PRO A 288 -14.19 -18.83 -25.01
C PRO A 288 -15.42 -17.97 -25.29
N ASP A 289 -15.89 -17.20 -24.30
CA ASP A 289 -17.00 -16.26 -24.43
C ASP A 289 -16.58 -14.85 -24.02
N VAL A 290 -16.01 -14.12 -24.99
CA VAL A 290 -15.59 -12.74 -24.80
C VAL A 290 -16.78 -11.82 -24.48
N GLY A 291 -17.99 -12.17 -24.92
CA GLY A 291 -19.21 -11.39 -24.66
C GLY A 291 -19.61 -11.43 -23.18
N SER A 292 -19.59 -12.61 -22.58
CA SER A 292 -19.81 -12.80 -21.15
C SER A 292 -18.80 -12.03 -20.30
N LEU A 293 -17.50 -12.12 -20.65
CA LEU A 293 -16.43 -11.38 -19.99
C LEU A 293 -16.64 -9.86 -20.11
N ALA A 294 -16.97 -9.36 -21.32
CA ALA A 294 -17.22 -7.94 -21.54
C ALA A 294 -18.38 -7.44 -20.67
N ASN A 295 -19.49 -8.17 -20.62
CA ASN A 295 -20.66 -7.84 -19.81
C ASN A 295 -20.35 -7.81 -18.31
N HIS A 296 -19.57 -8.78 -17.83
CA HIS A 296 -19.10 -8.79 -16.44
C HIS A 296 -18.28 -7.52 -16.13
N VAL A 297 -17.34 -7.18 -17.01
CA VAL A 297 -16.46 -6.03 -16.81
C VAL A 297 -17.20 -4.70 -16.92
N ILE A 298 -18.17 -4.57 -17.84
CA ILE A 298 -19.04 -3.39 -17.97
C ILE A 298 -19.78 -3.14 -16.65
N LYS A 299 -20.36 -4.18 -16.04
CA LYS A 299 -21.04 -4.11 -14.75
C LYS A 299 -20.09 -3.69 -13.63
N VAL A 300 -18.92 -4.32 -13.52
CA VAL A 300 -17.93 -4.03 -12.47
C VAL A 300 -17.35 -2.61 -12.61
N ARG A 301 -17.13 -2.14 -13.84
CA ARG A 301 -16.61 -0.79 -14.11
C ARG A 301 -17.69 0.28 -14.10
N ASN A 302 -18.96 -0.10 -13.99
CA ASN A 302 -20.13 0.78 -14.09
C ASN A 302 -20.06 1.67 -15.35
N VAL A 303 -19.80 1.05 -16.50
CA VAL A 303 -19.72 1.76 -17.79
C VAL A 303 -21.14 2.03 -18.29
N SER A 304 -21.50 3.31 -18.41
CA SER A 304 -22.79 3.75 -18.92
C SER A 304 -22.86 3.73 -20.46
N GLY A 305 -24.06 3.51 -20.99
CA GLY A 305 -24.35 3.60 -22.42
C GLY A 305 -24.02 2.32 -23.21
N ASP A 306 -23.91 2.46 -24.53
CA ASP A 306 -23.45 1.41 -25.45
C ASP A 306 -21.93 1.59 -25.73
N PRO A 307 -21.05 0.87 -25.01
CA PRO A 307 -19.62 1.01 -25.17
C PRO A 307 -19.11 0.42 -26.49
N LEU A 308 -18.11 1.07 -27.07
CA LEU A 308 -17.39 0.55 -28.23
C LEU A 308 -16.42 -0.56 -27.78
N MET A 309 -16.61 -1.77 -28.29
CA MET A 309 -15.67 -2.88 -28.12
C MET A 309 -14.55 -2.79 -29.14
N LYS A 310 -13.31 -2.87 -28.67
CA LYS A 310 -12.10 -2.82 -29.51
C LYS A 310 -11.26 -4.07 -29.29
N ILE A 311 -11.11 -4.89 -30.32
CA ILE A 311 -10.21 -6.04 -30.33
C ILE A 311 -8.83 -5.62 -30.86
N GLY A 312 -7.83 -5.68 -30.00
CA GLY A 312 -6.43 -5.49 -30.35
C GLY A 312 -5.78 -6.82 -30.74
N ILE A 313 -5.01 -6.85 -31.82
CA ILE A 313 -4.20 -8.02 -32.19
C ILE A 313 -2.75 -7.56 -32.36
N ASN A 314 -1.83 -8.22 -31.68
CA ASN A 314 -0.42 -7.84 -31.72
C ASN A 314 0.49 -9.05 -31.50
N GLY A 315 1.40 -9.33 -32.44
CA GLY A 315 2.58 -10.15 -32.21
C GLY A 315 3.76 -9.32 -31.69
N GLY A 316 4.57 -9.87 -30.79
CA GLY A 316 5.84 -9.26 -30.39
C GLY A 316 6.34 -9.69 -29.02
N GLY A 317 7.67 -9.66 -28.84
CA GLY A 317 8.31 -10.00 -27.57
C GLY A 317 8.11 -11.46 -27.13
N GLY A 318 8.00 -12.39 -28.08
CA GLY A 318 7.76 -13.81 -27.81
C GLY A 318 6.29 -14.18 -27.56
N PHE A 319 5.34 -13.25 -27.72
CA PHE A 319 3.92 -13.55 -27.52
C PHE A 319 3.06 -13.10 -28.69
N LEU A 320 2.08 -13.93 -29.04
CA LEU A 320 0.94 -13.52 -29.84
C LEU A 320 -0.25 -13.30 -28.90
N LYS A 321 -0.79 -12.08 -28.89
CA LYS A 321 -1.84 -11.67 -27.95
C LYS A 321 -3.00 -10.98 -28.63
N LEU A 322 -4.20 -11.27 -28.15
CA LEU A 322 -5.42 -10.55 -28.46
C LEU A 322 -5.92 -9.86 -27.20
N SER A 323 -6.33 -8.60 -27.33
CA SER A 323 -6.82 -7.80 -26.23
C SER A 323 -8.22 -7.24 -26.50
N LEU A 324 -8.99 -7.05 -25.44
CA LEU A 324 -10.29 -6.38 -25.44
C LEU A 324 -10.16 -5.02 -24.74
N GLY A 325 -10.50 -3.97 -25.46
CA GLY A 325 -10.75 -2.64 -24.92
C GLY A 325 -12.25 -2.35 -24.88
N ILE A 326 -12.75 -1.87 -23.74
CA ILE A 326 -14.13 -1.40 -23.56
C ILE A 326 -14.05 0.11 -23.44
N ILE A 327 -14.54 0.83 -24.46
CA ILE A 327 -14.43 2.28 -24.55
C ILE A 327 -15.82 2.87 -24.35
N ALA A 328 -16.02 3.65 -23.29
CA ALA A 328 -17.24 4.39 -23.12
C ALA A 328 -17.38 5.41 -24.26
N ARG A 329 -18.51 5.37 -24.98
CA ARG A 329 -18.83 6.44 -25.93
C ARG A 329 -19.28 7.65 -25.13
N ASN A 330 -18.35 8.54 -24.80
CA ASN A 330 -18.71 9.86 -24.28
C ASN A 330 -19.44 10.61 -25.40
N THR A 331 -20.72 10.93 -25.18
CA THR A 331 -21.51 11.78 -26.07
C THR A 331 -21.04 13.23 -26.08
N ASP A 332 -20.22 13.63 -25.11
CA ASP A 332 -19.69 14.99 -25.00
C ASP A 332 -18.26 15.06 -25.55
N SER A 333 -18.16 15.29 -26.85
CA SER A 333 -16.89 15.46 -27.58
C SER A 333 -16.05 16.69 -27.16
N ASN A 334 -16.52 17.49 -26.19
CA ASN A 334 -15.90 18.75 -25.77
C ASN A 334 -15.46 18.80 -24.30
N SER A 335 -15.68 17.75 -23.50
CA SER A 335 -15.15 17.74 -22.12
C SER A 335 -13.68 17.32 -22.13
N PRO A 336 -12.77 18.05 -21.47
CA PRO A 336 -11.40 17.59 -21.30
C PRO A 336 -11.41 16.22 -20.61
N PRO A 337 -10.52 15.28 -21.01
CA PRO A 337 -10.48 13.96 -20.41
C PRO A 337 -10.37 14.11 -18.89
N PRO A 338 -11.12 13.32 -18.10
CA PRO A 338 -11.14 13.47 -16.66
C PRO A 338 -9.70 13.43 -16.12
N LYS A 339 -9.25 14.52 -15.48
CA LYS A 339 -7.89 14.67 -14.93
C LYS A 339 -7.55 13.59 -13.88
N ARG A 340 -8.55 12.84 -13.40
CA ARG A 340 -8.43 11.72 -12.46
C ARG A 340 -9.15 10.50 -13.03
N GLY A 341 -8.41 9.62 -13.70
CA GLY A 341 -8.94 8.37 -14.25
C GLY A 341 -7.94 7.69 -15.16
N LEU A 342 -7.98 6.36 -15.22
CA LEU A 342 -7.24 5.61 -16.23
C LEU A 342 -7.94 5.79 -17.59
N LYS A 343 -7.17 6.09 -18.64
CA LYS A 343 -7.70 6.19 -20.01
C LYS A 343 -8.28 4.84 -20.45
N ASP A 344 -9.50 4.83 -21.01
CA ASP A 344 -10.16 3.60 -21.51
C ASP A 344 -9.36 2.87 -22.57
N THR A 345 -8.69 3.63 -23.44
CA THR A 345 -7.79 3.08 -24.46
C THR A 345 -6.41 2.73 -23.91
N GLY A 346 -6.15 2.96 -22.63
CA GLY A 346 -4.85 2.74 -22.01
C GLY A 346 -4.61 1.28 -21.68
N VAL A 347 -3.34 0.85 -21.70
CA VAL A 347 -2.92 -0.54 -21.41
C VAL A 347 -3.45 -1.04 -20.06
N LYS A 348 -3.59 -0.15 -19.06
CA LYS A 348 -4.12 -0.48 -17.72
C LYS A 348 -5.61 -0.84 -17.69
N ARG A 349 -6.37 -0.56 -18.76
CA ARG A 349 -7.80 -0.92 -18.90
C ARG A 349 -8.05 -1.99 -19.97
N GLN A 350 -7.05 -2.33 -20.77
CA GLN A 350 -7.12 -3.42 -21.73
C GLN A 350 -7.06 -4.77 -21.01
N LEU A 351 -7.86 -5.71 -21.51
CA LEU A 351 -7.92 -7.08 -21.03
C LEU A 351 -7.25 -7.99 -22.06
N LEU A 352 -6.44 -8.94 -21.64
CA LEU A 352 -5.99 -10.00 -22.54
C LEU A 352 -7.12 -11.02 -22.66
N VAL A 353 -7.55 -11.31 -23.89
CA VAL A 353 -8.61 -12.31 -24.17
C VAL A 353 -8.04 -13.57 -24.82
N ALA A 354 -6.87 -13.48 -25.44
CA ALA A 354 -6.07 -14.65 -25.79
C ALA A 354 -4.58 -14.32 -25.75
N ILE A 355 -3.77 -15.31 -25.36
CA ILE A 355 -2.31 -15.22 -25.39
C ILE A 355 -1.69 -16.60 -25.60
N SER A 356 -0.67 -16.66 -26.46
CA SER A 356 0.19 -17.84 -26.62
C SER A 356 1.64 -17.38 -26.71
N GLU A 357 2.52 -18.11 -26.03
CA GLU A 357 3.98 -17.95 -26.13
C GLU A 357 4.51 -18.58 -27.42
N ASP A 358 5.46 -17.90 -28.06
CA ASP A 358 6.21 -18.30 -29.26
C ASP A 358 5.36 -18.78 -30.44
N LEU A 359 4.11 -18.33 -30.52
CA LEU A 359 3.23 -18.66 -31.63
C LEU A 359 3.44 -17.66 -32.77
N THR A 360 3.75 -18.19 -33.96
CA THR A 360 4.02 -17.36 -35.13
C THR A 360 2.77 -16.60 -35.57
N GLU A 361 2.93 -15.31 -35.88
CA GLU A 361 1.87 -14.49 -36.44
C GLU A 361 1.62 -14.85 -37.91
N SER A 362 0.74 -15.84 -38.12
CA SER A 362 0.33 -16.40 -39.41
C SER A 362 -1.20 -16.41 -39.56
N TYR A 363 -1.68 -16.58 -40.79
CA TYR A 363 -3.12 -16.65 -41.09
C TYR A 363 -3.82 -17.75 -40.30
N ASP A 364 -3.32 -19.00 -40.37
CA ASP A 364 -4.00 -20.14 -39.74
C ASP A 364 -3.95 -20.09 -38.21
N ASN A 365 -2.84 -19.60 -37.64
CA ASN A 365 -2.71 -19.43 -36.19
C ASN A 365 -3.70 -18.37 -35.69
N LEU A 366 -3.79 -17.22 -36.37
CA LEU A 366 -4.76 -16.17 -36.03
C LEU A 366 -6.20 -16.66 -36.18
N LYS A 367 -6.50 -17.36 -37.27
CA LYS A 367 -7.83 -17.94 -37.53
C LYS A 367 -8.23 -18.93 -36.42
N SER A 368 -7.29 -19.78 -35.99
CA SER A 368 -7.52 -20.75 -34.91
C SER A 368 -7.83 -20.08 -33.58
N ILE A 369 -7.09 -19.01 -33.24
CA ILE A 369 -7.35 -18.23 -32.02
C ILE A 369 -8.71 -17.52 -32.11
N ILE A 370 -8.96 -16.78 -33.18
CA ILE A 370 -10.19 -15.99 -33.36
C ILE A 370 -11.44 -16.88 -33.32
N SER A 371 -11.37 -18.06 -33.95
CA SER A 371 -12.46 -19.04 -33.93
C SER A 371 -12.77 -19.54 -32.52
N SER A 372 -11.79 -19.52 -31.61
CA SER A 372 -11.95 -19.96 -30.23
C SER A 372 -12.60 -18.90 -29.32
N LEU A 373 -12.71 -17.64 -29.77
CA LEU A 373 -13.17 -16.49 -28.95
C LEU A 373 -14.66 -16.15 -29.11
N GLN A 374 -15.37 -16.80 -30.03
CA GLN A 374 -16.79 -16.55 -30.34
C GLN A 374 -17.14 -15.06 -30.57
N LEU A 375 -16.25 -14.32 -31.24
CA LEU A 375 -16.42 -12.87 -31.45
C LEU A 375 -17.68 -12.48 -32.24
N HIS A 376 -18.30 -13.41 -32.97
CA HIS A 376 -19.54 -13.19 -33.71
C HIS A 376 -20.72 -12.74 -32.83
N LYS A 377 -20.65 -12.95 -31.51
CA LYS A 377 -21.67 -12.52 -30.54
C LYS A 377 -21.53 -11.04 -30.13
N LEU A 378 -20.50 -10.35 -30.58
CA LEU A 378 -20.15 -8.98 -30.19
C LEU A 378 -20.12 -8.08 -31.41
N SER A 379 -20.55 -6.83 -31.24
CA SER A 379 -20.22 -5.74 -32.15
C SER A 379 -18.88 -5.14 -31.74
N TYR A 380 -17.89 -5.15 -32.62
CA TYR A 380 -16.52 -4.71 -32.29
C TYR A 380 -15.78 -4.10 -33.48
N ILE A 381 -14.75 -3.31 -33.16
CA ILE A 381 -13.74 -2.85 -34.12
C ILE A 381 -12.42 -3.59 -33.89
N ILE A 382 -11.63 -3.73 -34.95
CA ILE A 382 -10.29 -4.33 -34.88
C ILE A 382 -9.23 -3.23 -34.90
N SER A 383 -8.18 -3.43 -34.13
CA SER A 383 -6.99 -2.59 -34.13
C SER A 383 -5.76 -3.48 -34.15
N CYS A 384 -5.02 -3.41 -35.24
CA CYS A 384 -3.83 -4.19 -35.45
C CYS A 384 -2.84 -3.40 -36.30
N ASP A 385 -1.60 -3.88 -36.39
CA ASP A 385 -0.68 -3.35 -37.37
C ASP A 385 -1.07 -3.76 -38.79
N MET A 386 -0.34 -3.23 -39.77
CA MET A 386 -0.61 -3.46 -41.19
C MET A 386 -0.41 -4.92 -41.58
N LYS A 387 0.59 -5.60 -40.99
CA LYS A 387 0.90 -7.00 -41.30
C LYS A 387 -0.26 -7.90 -40.89
N VAL A 388 -0.74 -7.75 -39.67
CA VAL A 388 -1.91 -8.48 -39.17
C VAL A 388 -3.16 -8.10 -39.95
N ALA A 389 -3.30 -6.84 -40.40
CA ALA A 389 -4.44 -6.46 -41.24
C ALA A 389 -4.46 -7.26 -42.55
N ASN A 390 -3.32 -7.41 -43.23
CA ASN A 390 -3.23 -8.27 -44.42
C ASN A 390 -3.60 -9.73 -44.09
N LEU A 391 -3.13 -10.28 -42.97
CA LEU A 391 -3.50 -11.63 -42.54
C LEU A 391 -5.00 -11.77 -42.27
N VAL A 392 -5.61 -10.84 -41.54
CA VAL A 392 -7.06 -10.85 -41.25
C VAL A 392 -7.88 -10.76 -42.54
N CYS A 393 -7.41 -9.98 -43.51
CA CYS A 393 -8.02 -9.85 -44.84
C CYS A 393 -7.64 -10.99 -45.81
N GLY A 394 -6.79 -11.94 -45.43
CA GLY A 394 -6.38 -13.06 -46.30
C GLY A 394 -5.48 -12.66 -47.48
N LEU A 395 -4.76 -11.55 -47.35
CA LEU A 395 -3.86 -10.98 -48.36
C LEU A 395 -2.40 -11.42 -48.15
N GLN A 396 -1.61 -11.38 -49.22
CA GLN A 396 -0.15 -11.53 -49.12
C GLN A 396 0.51 -10.32 -48.43
N CYS A 397 1.81 -10.42 -48.15
CA CYS A 397 2.56 -9.38 -47.46
C CYS A 397 2.60 -8.04 -48.22
N HIS A 398 3.02 -6.96 -47.54
CA HIS A 398 3.12 -5.62 -48.12
C HIS A 398 4.21 -5.45 -49.20
N ALA A 399 5.03 -6.47 -49.45
CA ALA A 399 5.96 -6.48 -50.58
C ALA A 399 5.29 -6.97 -51.89
N SER A 400 4.02 -7.36 -51.84
CA SER A 400 3.28 -7.88 -52.98
C SER A 400 2.84 -6.78 -53.97
N ALA A 401 2.30 -7.20 -55.12
CA ALA A 401 1.89 -6.28 -56.19
C ALA A 401 0.73 -5.36 -55.78
N HIS A 402 -0.15 -5.81 -54.88
CA HIS A 402 -1.26 -5.05 -54.31
C HIS A 402 -1.14 -5.01 -52.78
N PRO A 403 -0.26 -4.15 -52.23
CA PRO A 403 0.18 -4.24 -50.84
C PRO A 403 -0.80 -3.64 -49.82
N CYS A 404 -1.76 -2.83 -50.29
CA CYS A 404 -2.76 -2.18 -49.45
C CYS A 404 -3.87 -3.16 -49.04
N SER A 405 -4.19 -3.20 -47.76
CA SER A 405 -5.30 -4.01 -47.22
C SER A 405 -6.69 -3.38 -47.40
N TRP A 406 -6.75 -2.09 -47.73
CA TRP A 406 -7.98 -1.30 -47.81
C TRP A 406 -8.42 -1.05 -49.25
N CYS A 407 -7.49 -1.02 -50.20
CA CYS A 407 -7.77 -0.85 -51.62
C CYS A 407 -6.90 -1.76 -52.47
N ASP A 408 -7.21 -1.87 -53.76
CA ASP A 408 -6.50 -2.72 -54.71
C ASP A 408 -5.39 -2.00 -55.48
N ALA A 409 -4.89 -0.87 -54.96
CA ALA A 409 -3.79 -0.11 -55.56
C ALA A 409 -2.56 -1.00 -55.83
N GLU A 410 -1.89 -0.74 -56.95
CA GLU A 410 -0.66 -1.44 -57.33
C GLU A 410 0.56 -0.80 -56.65
N SER A 411 1.54 -1.62 -56.28
CA SER A 411 2.79 -1.18 -55.67
C SER A 411 3.61 -0.24 -56.55
N LYS A 412 3.37 -0.27 -57.87
CA LYS A 412 3.99 0.64 -58.86
C LYS A 412 3.35 2.03 -58.89
N ASP A 413 2.13 2.19 -58.40
CA ASP A 413 1.41 3.47 -58.39
C ASP A 413 0.63 3.66 -57.08
N LEU A 414 1.39 3.78 -55.97
CA LEU A 414 0.84 4.09 -54.65
C LEU A 414 0.44 5.57 -54.50
N SER A 415 0.62 6.39 -55.54
CA SER A 415 0.21 7.80 -55.53
C SER A 415 -1.31 7.96 -55.66
N ARG A 416 -1.99 6.92 -56.15
CA ARG A 416 -3.43 6.86 -56.33
C ARG A 416 -4.04 5.76 -55.47
N SER A 417 -5.21 6.05 -54.90
CA SER A 417 -5.99 5.02 -54.25
C SER A 417 -6.67 4.15 -55.31
N GLY A 418 -6.57 2.84 -55.16
CA GLY A 418 -7.35 1.88 -55.94
C GLY A 418 -8.80 1.80 -55.48
N SER A 419 -9.54 0.86 -56.05
CA SER A 419 -10.89 0.53 -55.61
C SER A 419 -10.86 -0.04 -54.19
N LEU A 420 -11.80 0.39 -53.35
CA LEU A 420 -11.89 -0.08 -51.98
C LEU A 420 -12.19 -1.58 -51.93
N ARG A 421 -11.49 -2.29 -51.04
CA ARG A 421 -11.73 -3.70 -50.76
C ARG A 421 -12.91 -3.82 -49.81
N THR A 422 -13.85 -4.69 -50.16
CA THR A 422 -14.93 -5.15 -49.27
C THR A 422 -14.64 -6.60 -48.91
N LEU A 423 -15.25 -7.10 -47.82
CA LEU A 423 -15.12 -8.52 -47.49
C LEU A 423 -15.66 -9.40 -48.62
N GLY A 424 -16.74 -8.98 -49.28
CA GLY A 424 -17.30 -9.61 -50.47
C GLY A 424 -16.31 -9.63 -51.65
N SER A 425 -15.65 -8.51 -51.96
CA SER A 425 -14.70 -8.46 -53.08
C SER A 425 -13.46 -9.32 -52.80
N ILE A 426 -13.01 -9.43 -51.55
CA ILE A 426 -11.94 -10.35 -51.17
C ILE A 426 -12.39 -11.80 -51.33
N ARG A 427 -13.61 -12.16 -50.91
CA ARG A 427 -14.15 -13.52 -51.06
C ARG A 427 -14.23 -13.91 -52.54
N GLU A 428 -14.69 -13.02 -53.41
CA GLU A 428 -14.77 -13.28 -54.85
C GLU A 428 -13.38 -13.50 -55.47
N ASN A 429 -12.42 -12.60 -55.18
CA ASN A 429 -11.04 -12.77 -55.63
C ASN A 429 -10.42 -14.09 -55.15
N PHE A 430 -10.70 -14.49 -53.90
CA PHE A 430 -10.25 -15.78 -53.38
C PHE A 430 -10.85 -16.97 -54.14
N LEU A 431 -12.16 -16.93 -54.48
CA LEU A 431 -12.79 -17.99 -55.27
C LEU A 431 -12.19 -18.09 -56.67
N GLN A 432 -11.91 -16.96 -57.31
CA GLN A 432 -11.23 -16.93 -58.61
C GLN A 432 -9.80 -17.47 -58.53
N PHE A 433 -9.06 -17.09 -57.49
CA PHE A 433 -7.73 -17.64 -57.19
C PHE A 433 -7.79 -19.16 -57.02
N GLN A 434 -8.74 -19.68 -56.26
CA GLN A 434 -8.93 -21.14 -56.11
C GLN A 434 -9.25 -21.82 -57.43
N ARG A 435 -10.17 -21.26 -58.23
CA ARG A 435 -10.53 -21.79 -59.57
C ARG A 435 -9.35 -21.81 -60.54
N SER A 436 -8.40 -20.90 -60.39
CA SER A 436 -7.16 -20.85 -61.19
C SER A 436 -6.06 -21.83 -60.75
N GLY A 437 -6.34 -22.71 -59.77
CA GLY A 437 -5.39 -23.69 -59.24
C GLY A 437 -4.56 -23.21 -58.05
N ALA A 438 -4.94 -22.11 -57.39
CA ALA A 438 -4.36 -21.64 -56.12
C ALA A 438 -2.82 -21.46 -56.12
N ASN A 439 -2.22 -21.05 -57.24
CA ASN A 439 -0.79 -20.83 -57.32
C ASN A 439 -0.41 -19.45 -56.74
N ALA A 440 0.22 -19.44 -55.56
CA ALA A 440 0.59 -18.22 -54.85
C ALA A 440 1.46 -17.22 -55.65
N ARG A 441 2.24 -17.67 -56.65
CA ARG A 441 3.03 -16.79 -57.54
C ARG A 441 2.15 -15.98 -58.50
N ARG A 442 0.95 -16.48 -58.79
CA ARG A 442 -0.06 -15.84 -59.64
C ARG A 442 -1.12 -15.09 -58.85
N ALA A 443 -1.01 -15.04 -57.52
CA ALA A 443 -1.96 -14.32 -56.67
C ALA A 443 -2.06 -12.82 -57.00
N LYS A 444 -1.03 -12.22 -57.63
CA LYS A 444 -1.08 -10.85 -58.14
C LYS A 444 -2.25 -10.61 -59.11
N ASP A 445 -2.60 -11.62 -59.92
CA ASP A 445 -3.70 -11.55 -60.90
C ASP A 445 -5.07 -11.49 -60.19
N PHE A 446 -5.11 -11.87 -58.91
CA PHE A 446 -6.28 -11.88 -58.03
C PHE A 446 -6.11 -10.91 -56.85
N LYS A 447 -5.48 -9.76 -57.10
CA LYS A 447 -5.28 -8.68 -56.13
C LYS A 447 -4.56 -9.13 -54.85
N ASN A 448 -3.66 -10.11 -54.96
CA ASN A 448 -2.88 -10.74 -53.90
C ASN A 448 -3.71 -11.40 -52.78
N VAL A 449 -4.95 -11.78 -53.07
CA VAL A 449 -5.79 -12.57 -52.16
C VAL A 449 -5.40 -14.04 -52.25
N ILE A 450 -5.08 -14.66 -51.11
CA ILE A 450 -4.69 -16.07 -51.02
C ILE A 450 -5.48 -16.88 -49.99
N HIS A 451 -6.26 -16.20 -49.14
CA HIS A 451 -7.17 -16.82 -48.19
C HIS A 451 -8.50 -16.05 -48.15
N LYS A 452 -9.55 -16.68 -47.61
CA LYS A 452 -10.77 -15.96 -47.23
C LYS A 452 -10.46 -15.00 -46.07
N PRO A 453 -11.18 -13.86 -45.94
CA PRO A 453 -11.10 -13.07 -44.72
C PRO A 453 -11.38 -13.94 -43.49
N ILE A 454 -10.62 -13.75 -42.41
CA ILE A 454 -10.83 -14.49 -41.15
C ILE A 454 -12.20 -14.14 -40.56
N MET A 455 -12.65 -12.90 -40.73
CA MET A 455 -13.91 -12.41 -40.19
C MET A 455 -15.07 -12.67 -41.16
N THR A 456 -16.14 -13.24 -40.64
CA THR A 456 -17.42 -13.45 -41.34
C THR A 456 -18.42 -12.40 -40.87
N LEU A 457 -18.22 -11.15 -41.28
CA LEU A 457 -19.30 -10.15 -41.21
C LEU A 457 -20.21 -10.35 -42.43
N PRO A 458 -21.53 -10.10 -42.29
CA PRO A 458 -22.41 -10.03 -43.44
C PRO A 458 -21.83 -9.02 -44.44
N ASP A 459 -21.88 -9.35 -45.72
CA ASP A 459 -21.55 -8.35 -46.74
C ASP A 459 -22.60 -7.25 -46.63
N ASP A 460 -22.18 -6.01 -46.39
CA ASP A 460 -23.06 -4.86 -46.54
C ASP A 460 -23.63 -4.92 -47.97
N THR A 461 -24.95 -5.05 -48.07
CA THR A 461 -25.71 -4.92 -49.33
C THR A 461 -25.60 -3.53 -49.91
#